data_AF-A0A937B8N7-F1
#
_entry.id   AF-A0A937B8N7-F1
#
_cell.length_a   1.000
_cell.length_b   1.000
_cell.length_c   1.000
_cell.angle_alpha   90.00
_cell.angle_beta   90.00
_cell.angle_gamma   90.00
#
_symmetry.space_group_name_H-M   'P 1'
#
loop_
_entity.id
_entity.type
_entity.pdbx_description
1 polymer ?
#
loop_
_entity_poly.entity_id
_entity_poly.type
_entity_poly.pdbx_seq_one_letter_code
_entity_poly.pdbx_strand_id
1 'polypeptide(L)'
;MGGGCFQSIAVDTSGALFTFGDNPSGQLGLGNFSRCYSPKLMPIDLNGFIVNKSIFTEEKKSTFKNNNTMKIALYFLLSISLLLNVVLLKKIGYRKN
;
A
#
# COMPACT_ATOMS: atom_id res chain seq x y z
N MET A 1 1.57 -2.77 27.05
CA MET A 1 1.37 -2.90 25.59
C MET A 1 -0.07 -3.33 25.38
N GLY A 2 -0.88 -2.46 24.77
CA GLY A 2 -2.31 -2.68 24.63
C GLY A 2 -2.62 -3.58 23.44
N GLY A 3 -3.30 -4.70 23.70
CA GLY A 3 -3.83 -5.60 22.67
C GLY A 3 -5.03 -4.97 21.98
N GLY A 4 -4.90 -4.72 20.68
CA GLY A 4 -6.04 -4.67 19.77
C GLY A 4 -6.53 -6.10 19.51
N CYS A 5 -7.80 -6.22 19.13
CA CYS A 5 -8.68 -7.34 19.41
C CYS A 5 -8.26 -8.76 18.97
N PHE A 6 -7.22 -8.98 18.14
CA PHE A 6 -6.78 -10.35 17.77
C PHE A 6 -5.27 -10.48 17.46
N GLN A 7 -4.40 -9.66 18.05
CA GLN A 7 -2.94 -9.79 17.88
C GLN A 7 -2.23 -10.28 19.15
N SER A 8 -1.11 -10.98 18.99
CA SER A 8 -0.28 -11.54 20.05
C SER A 8 1.20 -11.28 19.78
N ILE A 9 1.96 -11.08 20.86
CA ILE A 9 3.38 -10.82 20.84
C ILE A 9 4.06 -11.76 21.84
N ALA A 10 5.16 -12.38 21.44
CA ALA A 10 6.00 -13.22 22.30
C ALA A 10 7.47 -12.77 22.20
N VAL A 11 8.22 -12.99 23.27
CA VAL A 11 9.66 -12.70 23.34
C VAL A 11 10.37 -13.97 23.79
N ASP A 12 11.43 -14.38 23.09
CA ASP A 12 12.24 -15.52 23.50
C ASP A 12 13.36 -15.11 24.48
N THR A 13 14.11 -16.09 24.99
CA THR A 13 15.23 -15.85 25.92
C THR A 13 16.41 -15.10 25.29
N SER A 14 16.47 -15.00 23.97
CA SER A 14 17.48 -14.23 23.24
C SER A 14 17.07 -12.76 23.01
N GLY A 15 15.84 -12.40 23.37
CA GLY A 15 15.28 -11.07 23.14
C GLY A 15 14.67 -10.89 21.75
N ALA A 16 14.45 -11.97 21.01
CA ALA A 16 13.80 -11.93 19.70
C ALA A 16 12.28 -11.76 19.87
N LEU A 17 11.73 -10.81 19.12
CA LEU A 17 10.30 -10.49 19.12
C LEU A 17 9.55 -11.29 18.06
N PHE A 18 8.44 -11.91 18.44
CA PHE A 18 7.55 -12.63 17.55
C PHE A 18 6.16 -12.01 17.61
N THR A 19 5.54 -11.78 16.45
CA THR A 19 4.18 -11.24 16.33
C THR A 19 3.31 -12.16 15.49
N PHE A 20 2.04 -12.30 15.87
CA PHE A 20 1.04 -13.09 15.15
C PHE A 20 -0.38 -12.61 15.47
N GLY A 21 -1.35 -13.03 14.67
CA GLY A 21 -2.76 -12.69 14.76
C GLY A 21 -3.25 -11.80 13.63
N ASP A 22 -4.25 -10.98 13.92
CA ASP A 22 -4.78 -10.00 12.97
C ASP A 22 -3.75 -8.92 12.64
N ASN A 23 -3.75 -8.51 11.38
CA ASN A 23 -2.87 -7.47 10.85
C ASN A 23 -3.53 -6.45 9.88
N PRO A 24 -4.86 -6.23 9.86
CA PRO A 24 -5.47 -5.33 8.88
C PRO A 24 -4.99 -3.87 9.00
N SER A 25 -4.44 -3.49 10.15
CA SER A 25 -3.89 -2.16 10.40
C SER A 25 -2.36 -2.13 10.38
N GLY A 26 -1.68 -3.24 10.05
CA GLY A 26 -0.22 -3.34 10.09
C GLY A 26 0.33 -3.46 11.52
N GLN A 27 -0.52 -3.82 12.50
CA GLN A 27 -0.15 -3.88 13.91
C GLN A 27 0.94 -4.91 14.24
N LEU A 28 1.22 -5.88 13.35
CA LEU A 28 2.24 -6.89 13.56
C LEU A 28 3.66 -6.39 13.27
N GLY A 29 3.83 -5.23 12.64
CA GLY A 29 5.16 -4.66 12.34
C GLY A 29 5.96 -5.45 11.30
N LEU A 30 5.29 -6.28 10.48
CA LEU A 30 5.91 -7.16 9.49
C LEU A 30 6.09 -6.52 8.11
N GLY A 31 5.81 -5.22 7.96
CA GLY A 31 5.88 -4.51 6.68
C GLY A 31 4.66 -4.70 5.76
N ASN A 32 3.70 -5.54 6.14
CA ASN A 32 2.49 -5.83 5.38
C ASN A 32 1.22 -5.73 6.24
N PHE A 33 0.05 -5.92 5.62
CA PHE A 33 -1.27 -5.90 6.25
C PHE A 33 -1.95 -7.28 6.32
N SER A 34 -1.18 -8.35 6.06
CA SER A 34 -1.69 -9.72 6.00
C SER A 34 -1.75 -10.33 7.39
N ARG A 35 -2.87 -10.97 7.74
CA ARG A 35 -3.01 -11.76 8.98
C ARG A 35 -1.93 -12.83 9.06
N CYS A 36 -1.44 -13.11 10.26
CA CYS A 36 -0.38 -14.07 10.48
C CYS A 36 -0.82 -15.11 11.52
N TYR A 37 -1.15 -16.34 11.11
CA TYR A 37 -1.69 -17.35 12.03
C TYR A 37 -0.61 -18.15 12.79
N SER A 38 0.67 -17.83 12.56
CA SER A 38 1.82 -18.45 13.21
C SER A 38 2.79 -17.37 13.68
N PRO A 39 3.48 -17.53 14.83
CA PRO A 39 4.48 -16.58 15.28
C PRO A 39 5.51 -16.27 14.20
N LYS A 40 5.65 -14.98 13.86
CA LYS A 40 6.64 -14.53 12.87
C LYS A 40 7.63 -13.58 13.52
N LEU A 41 8.91 -13.78 13.22
CA LEU A 41 9.98 -12.93 13.72
C LEU A 41 9.77 -11.49 13.24
N MET A 42 9.72 -10.57 14.20
CA MET A 42 9.65 -9.15 13.96
C MET A 42 11.07 -8.64 13.66
N PRO A 43 11.27 -7.84 12.61
CA PRO A 43 12.60 -7.40 12.18
C PRO A 43 13.19 -6.26 13.05
N ILE A 44 12.73 -6.14 14.30
CA ILE A 44 13.10 -5.07 15.25
C ILE A 44 13.40 -5.71 16.61
N ASP A 45 14.42 -5.21 17.33
CA ASP A 45 14.78 -5.66 18.67
C ASP A 45 14.01 -4.90 19.78
N LEU A 46 14.23 -5.30 21.03
CA LEU A 46 13.64 -4.66 22.21
C LEU A 46 14.06 -3.19 22.40
N ASN A 47 15.13 -2.74 21.75
CA ASN A 47 15.61 -1.36 21.79
C ASN A 47 15.04 -0.51 20.63
N GLY A 48 14.24 -1.11 19.75
CA GLY A 48 13.67 -0.43 18.59
C GLY A 48 14.59 -0.37 17.36
N PHE A 49 15.72 -1.08 17.36
CA PHE A 49 16.62 -1.16 16.21
C PHE A 49 16.24 -2.28 15.26
N ILE A 50 16.38 -2.02 13.95
CA ILE A 50 16.15 -3.02 12.91
C ILE A 50 17.27 -4.05 12.94
N VAL A 51 16.94 -5.31 13.23
CA VAL A 51 17.91 -6.42 13.39
C VAL A 51 18.43 -6.89 12.04
N ASN A 52 17.66 -6.72 10.96
CA ASN A 52 18.06 -7.13 9.62
C ASN A 52 17.59 -6.13 8.56
N LYS A 53 18.47 -5.16 8.24
CA LYS A 53 18.19 -4.08 7.28
C LYS A 53 17.86 -4.59 5.87
N SER A 54 18.31 -5.79 5.52
CA SER A 54 18.07 -6.47 4.24
C SER A 54 16.61 -6.89 4.03
N ILE A 55 15.84 -7.13 5.09
CA ILE A 55 14.43 -7.56 5.00
C ILE A 55 13.53 -6.41 4.52
N PHE A 56 13.88 -5.16 4.84
CA PHE A 56 13.13 -3.97 4.42
C PHE A 56 13.46 -3.51 2.99
N THR A 57 14.46 -4.11 2.34
CA THR A 57 14.87 -3.76 0.97
C THR A 57 14.08 -4.49 -0.12
N GLU A 58 13.31 -5.53 0.20
CA GLU A 58 12.64 -6.34 -0.83
C GLU A 58 11.19 -5.91 -1.16
N GLU A 59 10.50 -5.15 -0.30
CA GLU A 59 9.08 -4.81 -0.53
C GLU A 59 8.79 -3.45 -1.21
N LYS A 60 9.80 -2.71 -1.68
CA LYS A 60 9.58 -1.53 -2.57
C LYS A 60 10.10 -1.73 -4.00
N LYS A 61 10.05 -2.97 -4.49
CA LYS A 61 10.00 -3.28 -5.93
C LYS A 61 8.67 -3.94 -6.33
N SER A 62 7.56 -3.60 -5.65
CA SER A 62 6.28 -3.61 -6.39
C SER A 62 6.46 -2.62 -7.53
N THR A 63 6.60 -3.18 -8.72
CA THR A 63 7.04 -2.49 -9.91
C THR A 63 5.97 -1.44 -10.23
N PHE A 64 6.18 -0.18 -9.85
CA PHE A 64 5.57 0.92 -10.58
C PHE A 64 6.26 0.94 -11.94
N LYS A 65 5.87 -0.02 -12.77
CA LYS A 65 6.29 -0.13 -14.15
C LYS A 65 5.73 1.13 -14.77
N ASN A 66 6.60 2.04 -15.19
CA ASN A 66 6.22 3.23 -15.95
C ASN A 66 5.60 2.74 -17.27
N ASN A 67 4.34 2.35 -17.19
CA ASN A 67 3.59 1.77 -18.28
C ASN A 67 3.16 2.96 -19.12
N ASN A 68 3.99 3.32 -20.10
CA ASN A 68 3.65 4.32 -21.11
C ASN A 68 2.25 4.07 -21.69
N THR A 69 1.82 2.81 -21.77
CA THR A 69 0.46 2.38 -22.13
C THR A 69 -0.64 2.98 -21.25
N MET A 70 -0.45 3.03 -19.92
CA MET A 70 -1.42 3.62 -18.99
C MET A 70 -1.47 5.14 -19.11
N LYS A 71 -0.32 5.78 -19.34
CA LYS A 71 -0.23 7.23 -19.59
C LYS A 71 -0.90 7.61 -20.91
N ILE A 72 -0.67 6.84 -21.98
CA ILE A 72 -1.30 7.03 -23.28
C ILE A 72 -2.83 6.87 -23.17
N ALA A 73 -3.31 5.84 -22.47
CA ALA A 73 -4.73 5.66 -22.23
C ALA A 73 -5.35 6.86 -21.48
N LEU A 74 -4.65 7.39 -20.47
CA LEU A 74 -5.09 8.58 -19.73
C LEU A 74 -5.17 9.83 -20.61
N TYR A 75 -4.18 10.07 -21.47
CA TYR A 75 -4.20 11.20 -22.41
C TYR A 75 -5.29 11.05 -23.48
N PHE A 76 -5.58 9.84 -23.93
CA PHE A 76 -6.64 9.55 -24.89
C PHE A 76 -8.03 9.81 -24.30
N LEU A 77 -8.27 9.40 -23.04
CA LEU A 77 -9.53 9.69 -22.34
C LEU A 77 -9.70 11.19 -22.09
N LEU A 78 -8.62 11.88 -21.72
CA LEU A 78 -8.63 13.32 -21.51
C LEU A 78 -8.98 14.08 -22.80
N SER A 79 -8.37 13.72 -23.94
CA SER A 79 -8.62 14.38 -25.22
C SER A 79 -10.06 14.19 -25.72
N ILE A 80 -10.64 12.99 -25.54
CA ILE A 80 -12.05 12.72 -25.85
C ILE A 80 -12.97 13.57 -24.99
N SER A 81 -12.69 13.69 -23.68
CA SER A 81 -13.49 14.51 -22.75
C SER A 81 -13.48 15.99 -23.15
N LEU A 82 -12.31 16.54 -23.48
CA LEU A 82 -12.18 17.91 -23.98
C LEU A 82 -12.94 18.12 -25.29
N LEU A 83 -12.86 17.18 -26.23
CA LEU A 83 -13.58 17.26 -27.50
C LEU A 83 -15.10 17.26 -27.29
N LEU A 84 -15.61 16.39 -26.42
CA LEU A 84 -17.02 16.32 -26.06
C LEU A 84 -17.50 17.64 -25.45
N ASN A 85 -16.73 18.23 -24.53
CA ASN A 85 -17.05 19.51 -23.93
C ASN A 85 -17.12 20.63 -24.98
N VAL A 86 -16.19 20.68 -25.93
CA VAL A 86 -16.20 21.67 -27.03
C VAL A 86 -17.44 21.48 -27.93
N VAL A 87 -17.77 20.25 -28.31
CA VAL A 87 -18.96 19.94 -29.13
C VAL A 87 -20.25 20.31 -28.39
N LEU A 88 -20.33 20.02 -27.09
CA LEU A 88 -21.49 20.36 -26.26
C LEU A 88 -21.66 21.88 -26.15
N LEU A 89 -20.57 22.62 -25.90
CA LEU A 89 -20.61 24.08 -25.84
C LEU A 89 -21.03 24.69 -27.19
N LYS A 90 -20.52 24.15 -28.31
CA LYS A 90 -20.93 24.60 -29.65
C LYS A 90 -22.41 24.29 -29.93
N LYS A 91 -22.91 23.13 -29.50
CA LYS A 91 -24.31 22.72 -29.66
C LYS A 91 -25.27 23.53 -28.78
N ILE A 92 -24.86 23.90 -27.56
CA ILE A 92 -25.61 24.79 -26.66
C ILE A 92 -25.63 26.22 -27.19
N GLY A 93 -24.48 26.71 -27.69
CA GLY A 93 -24.37 28.02 -28.32
C GLY A 93 -25.23 28.15 -29.59
N TYR A 94 -25.32 27.08 -30.40
CA TYR A 94 -26.16 27.04 -31.60
C TYR A 94 -27.66 26.99 -31.28
N ARG A 95 -28.05 26.51 -30.09
CA ARG A 95 -29.45 26.41 -29.65
C ARG A 95 -30.03 27.72 -29.10
N LYS A 96 -29.20 28.77 -28.96
CA LYS A 96 -29.60 30.08 -28.44
C LYS A 96 -29.96 31.11 -29.53
N ASN A 97 -29.96 30.71 -30.81
CA ASN A 97 -30.46 31.52 -31.93
C ASN A 97 -31.69 30.87 -32.55
#